data_AF-A0A961HSM2-F1
#
_entry.id   AF-A0A961HSM2-F1
#
_cell.length_a   1.000
_cell.length_b   1.000
_cell.length_c   1.000
_cell.angle_alpha   90.00
_cell.angle_beta   90.00
_cell.angle_gamma   90.00
#
_symmetry.space_group_name_H-M   'P 1'
#
loop_
_entity.id
_entity.type
_entity.pdbx_description
1 polymer ?
#
loop_
_entity_poly.entity_id
_entity_poly.type
_entity_poly.pdbx_seq_one_letter_code
_entity_poly.pdbx_strand_id
1 'polypeptide(L)'
;MSRCIFRNRIFFLSLILIVYGLYGWARSQRFGGPTALIGFGCIQGTVCFADLNRPFLPNGAAVFPTGGYDGQFYYYTAVSLYSHVQLAELADSEVGKSTEKKVYVDSLPFRLPRIGFPLLSGWLYWLGPKALALGMPLFLLFVHLIASYVLFRFRPATGWIVGLNPISLLSFGLNLAEPIAISFTAVAVVLFLKKAHWPWLAATLACLAFLSKETMFICGFSLGLALLYRIY
;
A
#
# COMPACT_ATOMS: atom_id res chain seq x y z
N MET A 1 -16.87 -32.97 9.39
CA MET A 1 -16.05 -32.57 8.21
C MET A 1 -15.78 -31.07 8.09
N SER A 2 -16.70 -30.16 8.45
CA SER A 2 -16.51 -28.70 8.25
C SER A 2 -15.29 -28.07 8.96
N ARG A 3 -14.99 -28.47 10.21
CA ARG A 3 -13.86 -27.88 10.99
C ARG A 3 -12.46 -28.14 10.41
N CYS A 4 -12.27 -29.21 9.63
CA CYS A 4 -10.98 -29.50 8.99
C CYS A 4 -10.69 -28.56 7.82
N ILE A 5 -11.72 -28.15 7.07
CA ILE A 5 -11.58 -27.24 5.92
C ILE A 5 -11.14 -25.85 6.40
N PHE A 6 -11.73 -25.33 7.48
CA PHE A 6 -11.36 -24.01 8.05
C PHE A 6 -9.98 -23.98 8.72
N ARG A 7 -9.31 -25.13 8.87
CA ARG A 7 -7.91 -25.23 9.32
C ARG A 7 -6.92 -25.46 8.17
N ASN A 8 -7.41 -25.66 6.95
CA ASN A 8 -6.56 -25.86 5.79
C ASN A 8 -6.01 -24.52 5.28
N ARG A 9 -4.67 -24.40 5.29
CA ARG A 9 -3.95 -23.18 4.89
C ARG A 9 -4.08 -22.86 3.40
N ILE A 10 -4.08 -23.89 2.56
CA ILE A 10 -4.19 -23.73 1.11
C ILE A 10 -5.59 -23.22 0.80
N PHE A 11 -6.63 -23.84 1.36
CA PHE A 11 -8.00 -23.38 1.20
C PHE A 11 -8.18 -21.92 1.64
N PHE A 12 -7.65 -21.56 2.82
CA PHE A 12 -7.69 -20.21 3.34
C PHE A 12 -7.02 -19.18 2.40
N LEU A 13 -5.79 -19.45 1.95
CA LEU A 13 -5.07 -18.54 1.04
C LEU A 13 -5.72 -18.46 -0.34
N SER A 14 -6.19 -19.59 -0.88
CA SER A 14 -6.92 -19.61 -2.15
C SER A 14 -8.20 -18.78 -2.08
N LEU A 15 -8.91 -18.81 -0.95
CA LEU A 15 -10.10 -18.00 -0.77
C LEU A 15 -9.78 -16.49 -0.76
N ILE A 16 -8.70 -16.06 -0.09
CA ILE A 16 -8.25 -14.66 -0.13
C ILE A 16 -7.93 -14.27 -1.59
N LEU A 17 -7.15 -15.09 -2.29
CA LEU A 17 -6.79 -14.85 -3.69
C LEU A 17 -8.02 -14.70 -4.58
N ILE A 18 -9.02 -15.59 -4.43
CA ILE A 18 -10.26 -15.55 -5.19
C ILE A 18 -11.03 -14.26 -4.87
N VAL A 19 -11.23 -13.92 -3.60
CA VAL A 19 -12.00 -12.72 -3.21
C VAL A 19 -11.34 -11.44 -3.73
N TYR A 20 -10.03 -11.28 -3.52
CA TYR A 20 -9.29 -10.10 -3.97
C TYR A 20 -9.19 -10.05 -5.50
N GLY A 21 -8.97 -11.19 -6.14
CA GLY A 21 -8.94 -11.32 -7.60
C GLY A 21 -10.27 -10.96 -8.25
N LEU A 22 -11.38 -11.48 -7.73
CA LEU A 22 -12.74 -11.15 -8.21
C LEU A 22 -13.05 -9.66 -8.02
N TYR A 23 -12.70 -9.09 -6.87
CA TYR A 23 -12.90 -7.67 -6.61
C TYR A 23 -12.06 -6.80 -7.56
N GLY A 24 -10.77 -7.12 -7.73
CA GLY A 24 -9.89 -6.41 -8.65
C GLY A 24 -10.35 -6.52 -10.10
N TRP A 25 -10.81 -7.70 -10.51
CA TRP A 25 -11.39 -7.92 -11.84
C TRP A 25 -12.67 -7.10 -12.04
N ALA A 26 -13.63 -7.19 -11.11
CA ALA A 26 -14.89 -6.45 -11.19
C ALA A 26 -14.66 -4.92 -11.25
N ARG A 27 -13.72 -4.42 -10.46
CA ARG A 27 -13.32 -3.00 -10.49
C ARG A 27 -12.70 -2.63 -11.83
N SER A 28 -11.80 -3.46 -12.35
CA SER A 28 -11.15 -3.21 -13.64
C SER A 28 -12.16 -3.16 -14.79
N GLN A 29 -13.16 -4.06 -14.79
CA GLN A 29 -14.24 -4.05 -15.78
C GLN A 29 -15.09 -2.79 -15.68
N ARG A 30 -15.44 -2.36 -14.46
CA ARG A 30 -16.29 -1.18 -14.25
C ARG A 30 -15.63 0.13 -14.67
N PHE A 31 -14.31 0.23 -14.56
CA PHE A 31 -13.57 1.49 -14.70
C PHE A 31 -12.54 1.49 -15.84
N GLY A 32 -12.70 0.60 -16.83
CA GLY A 32 -11.99 0.70 -18.10
C GLY A 32 -10.56 0.17 -18.11
N GLY A 33 -10.20 -0.73 -17.18
CA GLY A 33 -8.95 -1.48 -17.24
C GLY A 33 -8.26 -1.71 -15.90
N PRO A 34 -7.15 -2.47 -15.89
CA PRO A 34 -6.47 -2.89 -14.67
C PRO A 34 -5.78 -1.74 -13.92
N THR A 35 -5.49 -0.62 -14.59
CA THR A 35 -4.95 0.60 -13.97
C THR A 35 -5.96 1.33 -13.08
N ALA A 36 -7.25 0.98 -13.14
CA ALA A 36 -8.29 1.53 -12.27
C ALA A 36 -8.14 1.16 -10.78
N LEU A 37 -7.24 0.23 -10.46
CA LEU A 37 -6.86 -0.11 -9.08
C LEU A 37 -6.09 1.02 -8.39
N ILE A 38 -5.36 1.84 -9.14
CA ILE A 38 -4.70 3.04 -8.58
C ILE A 38 -5.66 4.22 -8.58
N GLY A 39 -6.34 4.43 -9.70
CA GLY A 39 -7.26 5.54 -9.91
C GLY A 39 -6.55 6.90 -9.90
N PHE A 40 -6.32 7.46 -11.08
CA PHE A 40 -5.79 8.81 -11.24
C PHE A 40 -6.95 9.80 -11.32
N GLY A 41 -6.83 11.01 -10.80
CA GLY A 41 -7.94 11.96 -10.90
C GLY A 41 -7.57 13.40 -10.61
N CYS A 42 -8.60 14.24 -10.55
CA CYS A 42 -8.48 15.68 -10.37
C CYS A 42 -9.01 16.11 -8.99
N ILE A 43 -8.36 17.08 -8.32
CA ILE A 43 -8.95 17.72 -7.14
C ILE A 43 -10.21 18.45 -7.59
N GLN A 44 -11.29 18.35 -6.79
CA GLN A 44 -12.62 18.90 -7.05
C GLN A 44 -12.59 20.27 -7.78
N GLY A 45 -12.78 20.23 -9.09
CA GLY A 45 -13.05 21.39 -9.95
C GLY A 45 -11.88 22.35 -10.26
N THR A 46 -10.68 22.17 -9.69
CA THR A 46 -9.62 23.19 -9.79
C THR A 46 -8.34 22.70 -10.47
N VAL A 47 -7.86 21.50 -10.16
CA VAL A 47 -6.56 21.00 -10.65
C VAL A 47 -6.62 19.52 -10.98
N CYS A 48 -6.21 19.17 -12.21
CA CYS A 48 -6.07 17.77 -12.60
C CYS A 48 -4.62 17.27 -12.53
N PHE A 49 -4.30 16.48 -11.50
CA PHE A 49 -2.97 15.87 -11.37
C PHE A 49 -2.65 14.90 -12.50
N ALA A 50 -3.66 14.22 -13.04
CA ALA A 50 -3.48 13.35 -14.19
C ALA A 50 -2.94 14.13 -15.41
N ASP A 51 -3.42 15.36 -15.63
CA ASP A 51 -2.94 16.21 -16.72
C ASP A 51 -1.54 16.77 -16.43
N LEU A 52 -1.30 17.26 -15.21
CA LEU A 52 0.01 17.76 -14.79
C LEU A 52 1.10 16.69 -14.88
N ASN A 53 0.77 15.44 -14.56
CA ASN A 53 1.69 14.31 -14.55
C ASN A 53 1.56 13.40 -15.77
N ARG A 54 0.91 13.86 -16.84
CA ARG A 54 0.63 13.08 -18.06
C ARG A 54 1.83 12.31 -18.62
N PRO A 55 3.07 12.86 -18.64
CA PRO A 55 4.24 12.12 -19.14
C PRO A 55 4.60 10.85 -18.36
N PHE A 56 4.12 10.73 -17.11
CA PHE A 56 4.45 9.64 -16.20
C PHE A 56 3.32 8.62 -16.03
N LEU A 57 2.16 8.88 -16.63
CA LEU A 57 1.01 7.99 -16.55
C LEU A 57 1.20 6.74 -17.41
N PRO A 58 0.67 5.58 -16.98
CA PRO A 58 0.61 4.41 -17.84
C PRO A 58 -0.33 4.66 -19.04
N ASN A 59 0.01 4.12 -20.20
CA ASN A 59 -0.85 4.19 -21.38
C ASN A 59 -2.23 3.58 -21.07
N GLY A 60 -3.30 4.32 -21.36
CA GLY A 60 -4.68 3.90 -21.06
C GLY A 60 -5.05 3.99 -19.58
N ALA A 61 -4.33 4.79 -18.79
CA ALA A 61 -4.68 5.07 -17.39
C ALA A 61 -6.15 5.48 -17.24
N ALA A 62 -6.84 4.88 -16.27
CA ALA A 62 -8.17 5.30 -15.89
C ALA A 62 -8.08 6.62 -15.10
N VAL A 63 -8.64 7.69 -15.68
CA VAL A 63 -8.70 9.02 -15.06
C VAL A 63 -10.12 9.31 -14.61
N PHE A 64 -10.27 9.65 -13.35
CA PHE A 64 -11.53 9.92 -12.67
C PHE A 64 -11.76 11.43 -12.58
N PRO A 65 -13.02 11.89 -12.74
CA PRO A 65 -13.35 13.32 -12.72
C PRO A 65 -13.18 13.96 -11.34
N THR A 66 -13.18 13.14 -10.28
CA THR A 66 -12.93 13.55 -8.89
C THR A 66 -11.70 12.84 -8.37
N GLY A 67 -11.12 13.38 -7.29
CA GLY A 67 -9.77 13.06 -6.84
C GLY A 67 -9.47 11.57 -6.85
N GLY A 68 -8.38 11.20 -7.54
CA GLY A 68 -7.78 9.89 -7.42
C GLY A 68 -7.34 9.70 -5.96
N TYR A 69 -7.66 8.54 -5.40
CA TYR A 69 -7.44 8.18 -4.01
C TYR A 69 -5.95 8.25 -3.62
N ASP A 70 -5.60 7.97 -2.36
CA ASP A 70 -4.19 8.03 -1.92
C ASP A 70 -3.24 7.20 -2.81
N GLY A 71 -3.75 6.18 -3.50
CA GLY A 71 -3.05 5.42 -4.52
C GLY A 71 -2.32 6.25 -5.58
N GLN A 72 -2.92 7.33 -6.09
CA GLN A 72 -2.26 8.18 -7.10
C GLN A 72 -1.04 8.89 -6.52
N PHE A 73 -1.12 9.32 -5.25
CA PHE A 73 0.00 9.98 -4.59
C PHE A 73 1.13 9.00 -4.35
N TYR A 74 0.82 7.78 -3.89
CA TYR A 74 1.85 6.75 -3.73
C TYR A 74 2.53 6.43 -5.06
N TYR A 75 1.78 6.41 -6.16
CA TYR A 75 2.33 6.23 -7.50
C TYR A 75 3.30 7.37 -7.86
N TYR A 76 2.86 8.62 -7.77
CA TYR A 76 3.69 9.79 -8.12
C TYR A 76 4.94 9.92 -7.25
N THR A 77 4.82 9.69 -5.95
CA THR A 77 5.98 9.64 -5.03
C THR A 77 6.93 8.51 -5.43
N ALA A 78 6.41 7.33 -5.78
CA ALA A 78 7.25 6.23 -6.27
C ALA A 78 7.96 6.57 -7.57
N VAL A 79 7.29 7.25 -8.52
CA VAL A 79 7.93 7.77 -9.73
C VAL A 79 9.11 8.66 -9.36
N SER A 80 8.91 9.67 -8.48
CA SER A 80 9.99 10.59 -8.12
C SER A 80 11.15 9.90 -7.40
N LEU A 81 10.89 8.93 -6.52
CA LEU A 81 11.96 8.21 -5.81
C LEU A 81 12.80 7.32 -6.73
N TYR A 82 12.17 6.72 -7.74
CA TYR A 82 12.78 5.70 -8.59
C TYR A 82 13.05 6.19 -10.02
N SER A 83 12.94 7.49 -10.25
CA SER A 83 13.37 8.16 -11.48
C SER A 83 14.12 9.44 -11.14
N HIS A 84 14.88 9.96 -12.09
CA HIS A 84 15.60 11.24 -11.92
C HIS A 84 14.65 12.46 -12.05
N VAL A 85 13.45 12.36 -11.48
CA VAL A 85 12.35 13.32 -11.61
C VAL A 85 12.07 13.90 -10.23
N GLN A 86 12.07 15.22 -10.13
CA GLN A 86 11.87 15.88 -8.85
C GLN A 86 10.40 15.89 -8.47
N LEU A 87 10.11 15.71 -7.19
CA LEU A 87 8.78 15.91 -6.64
C LEU A 87 8.58 17.41 -6.38
N ALA A 88 7.49 17.98 -6.87
CA ALA A 88 7.14 19.37 -6.69
C ALA A 88 5.76 19.48 -6.06
N GLU A 89 5.57 20.49 -5.21
CA GLU A 89 4.26 20.82 -4.68
C GLU A 89 3.47 21.61 -5.72
N LEU A 90 2.14 21.50 -5.68
CA LEU A 90 1.27 22.28 -6.55
C LEU A 90 1.48 23.80 -6.39
N ALA A 91 1.81 24.27 -5.18
CA ALA A 91 2.12 25.67 -4.91
C ALA A 91 3.35 26.18 -5.67
N ASP A 92 4.29 25.30 -6.02
CA ASP A 92 5.51 25.61 -6.76
C ASP A 92 5.32 25.49 -8.28
N SER A 93 4.08 25.29 -8.73
CA SER A 93 3.71 25.21 -10.14
C SER A 93 3.76 26.60 -10.79
N GLU A 94 4.95 27.18 -10.91
CA GLU A 94 5.20 28.18 -11.97
C GLU A 94 5.13 27.45 -13.32
N VAL A 95 3.90 27.39 -13.85
CA VAL A 95 3.60 26.82 -15.16
C VAL A 95 4.35 27.63 -16.22
N GLY A 96 5.49 27.12 -16.70
CA GLY A 96 6.14 27.63 -17.91
C GLY A 96 7.64 27.91 -17.88
N LYS A 97 8.40 27.63 -16.80
CA LYS A 97 9.85 27.95 -16.76
C LYS A 97 10.81 26.84 -16.37
N SER A 98 10.33 25.64 -16.03
CA SER A 98 11.20 24.55 -15.60
C SER A 98 11.52 23.59 -16.75
N THR A 99 12.78 23.54 -17.18
CA THR A 99 13.34 22.48 -18.05
C THR A 99 13.49 21.13 -17.32
N GLU A 100 13.33 21.11 -16.00
CA GLU A 100 13.40 19.89 -15.20
C GLU A 100 12.08 19.12 -15.24
N LYS A 101 12.17 17.79 -15.42
CA LYS A 101 11.03 16.88 -15.27
C LYS A 101 10.58 16.91 -13.81
N LYS A 102 9.37 17.41 -13.56
CA LYS A 102 8.75 17.48 -12.23
C LYS A 102 7.49 16.63 -12.18
N VAL A 103 7.24 16.00 -11.04
CA VAL A 103 6.00 15.32 -10.71
C VAL A 103 5.30 16.10 -9.61
N TYR A 104 4.06 16.49 -9.87
CA TYR A 104 3.27 17.36 -9.01
C TYR A 104 2.39 16.54 -8.07
N VAL A 105 2.41 16.91 -6.79
CA VAL A 105 1.54 16.37 -5.75
C VAL A 105 0.86 17.50 -4.98
N ASP A 106 -0.16 17.16 -4.19
CA ASP A 106 -0.97 18.13 -3.47
C ASP A 106 -0.22 18.83 -2.34
N SER A 107 0.40 18.07 -1.44
CA SER A 107 1.11 18.61 -0.28
C SER A 107 2.31 17.73 0.08
N LEU A 108 3.53 18.23 -0.13
CA LEU A 108 4.74 17.49 0.20
C LEU A 108 4.85 17.14 1.70
N PRO A 109 4.62 18.09 2.64
CA PRO A 109 4.74 17.81 4.07
C PRO A 109 3.78 16.72 4.56
N PHE A 110 2.59 16.64 3.98
CA PHE A 110 1.60 15.62 4.34
C PHE A 110 1.93 14.24 3.76
N ARG A 111 2.66 14.19 2.63
CA ARG A 111 2.90 12.95 1.87
C ARG A 111 4.23 12.29 2.21
N LEU A 112 5.27 13.06 2.51
CA LEU A 112 6.61 12.56 2.86
C LEU A 112 6.62 11.58 4.06
N PRO A 113 5.82 11.76 5.12
CA PRO A 113 5.76 10.79 6.22
C PRO A 113 5.29 9.39 5.82
N ARG A 114 4.59 9.26 4.67
CA ARG A 114 4.02 8.00 4.16
C ARG A 114 4.85 7.38 3.03
N ILE A 115 6.17 7.55 3.08
CA ILE A 115 7.10 7.11 2.03
C ILE A 115 7.29 5.59 1.98
N GLY A 116 6.91 4.85 3.03
CA GLY A 116 7.20 3.42 3.15
C GLY A 116 6.59 2.58 2.02
N PHE A 117 5.35 2.85 1.61
CA PHE A 117 4.75 2.10 0.49
C PHE A 117 5.39 2.44 -0.87
N PRO A 118 5.58 3.72 -1.24
CA PRO A 118 6.39 4.10 -2.40
C PRO A 118 7.80 3.51 -2.39
N LEU A 119 8.48 3.49 -1.24
CA LEU A 119 9.81 2.91 -1.11
C LEU A 119 9.82 1.41 -1.41
N LEU A 120 8.81 0.67 -0.97
CA LEU A 120 8.79 -0.80 -1.15
C LEU A 120 8.32 -1.25 -2.53
N SER A 121 7.50 -0.45 -3.21
CA SER A 121 6.90 -0.81 -4.51
C SER A 121 7.51 -0.05 -5.69
N GLY A 122 8.17 1.08 -5.44
CA GLY A 122 8.57 2.01 -6.49
C GLY A 122 9.67 1.50 -7.42
N TRP A 123 10.48 0.53 -7.01
CA TRP A 123 11.47 -0.13 -7.87
C TRP A 123 10.84 -0.76 -9.12
N LEU A 124 9.55 -1.09 -9.09
CA LEU A 124 8.79 -1.57 -10.25
C LEU A 124 8.73 -0.52 -11.38
N TYR A 125 8.95 0.76 -11.08
CA TYR A 125 9.02 1.81 -12.07
C TYR A 125 10.20 1.66 -13.03
N TRP A 126 11.27 0.97 -12.64
CA TRP A 126 12.37 0.64 -13.56
C TRP A 126 11.92 -0.23 -14.74
N LEU A 127 10.82 -0.97 -14.57
CA LEU A 127 10.17 -1.75 -15.62
C LEU A 127 9.10 -0.94 -16.39
N GLY A 128 8.91 0.32 -16.02
CA GLY A 128 8.04 1.29 -16.66
C GLY A 128 6.75 1.64 -15.88
N PRO A 129 6.03 2.70 -16.31
CA PRO A 129 4.79 3.18 -15.67
C PRO A 129 3.73 2.11 -15.45
N LYS A 130 3.54 1.23 -16.45
CA LYS A 130 2.54 0.16 -16.40
C LYS A 130 2.91 -0.93 -15.39
N ALA A 131 4.19 -1.25 -15.26
CA ALA A 131 4.66 -2.24 -14.31
C ALA A 131 4.47 -1.75 -12.87
N LEU A 132 4.82 -0.49 -12.57
CA LEU A 132 4.50 0.12 -11.28
C LEU A 132 2.99 0.11 -11.02
N ALA A 133 2.20 0.52 -12.01
CA ALA A 133 0.76 0.67 -11.84
C ALA A 133 0.03 -0.64 -11.50
N LEU A 134 0.48 -1.75 -12.07
CA LEU A 134 -0.06 -3.09 -11.81
C LEU A 134 0.60 -3.75 -10.61
N GLY A 135 1.90 -3.51 -10.42
CA GLY A 135 2.69 -4.16 -9.40
C GLY A 135 2.41 -3.62 -8.00
N MET A 136 2.01 -2.36 -7.84
CA MET A 136 1.60 -1.81 -6.53
C MET A 136 0.43 -2.60 -5.89
N PRO A 137 -0.73 -2.78 -6.58
CA PRO A 137 -1.80 -3.65 -6.07
C PRO A 137 -1.35 -5.10 -5.84
N LEU A 138 -0.57 -5.68 -6.77
CA LEU A 138 -0.08 -7.05 -6.61
C LEU A 138 0.83 -7.19 -5.38
N PHE A 139 1.66 -6.20 -5.11
CA PHE A 139 2.52 -6.14 -3.95
C PHE A 139 1.70 -6.04 -2.66
N LEU A 140 0.65 -5.20 -2.63
CA LEU A 140 -0.29 -5.15 -1.51
C LEU A 140 -0.91 -6.52 -1.23
N LEU A 141 -1.40 -7.20 -2.27
CA LEU A 141 -1.98 -8.53 -2.14
C LEU A 141 -0.95 -9.56 -1.66
N PHE A 142 0.26 -9.52 -2.19
CA PHE A 142 1.35 -10.43 -1.79
C PHE A 142 1.71 -10.27 -0.31
N VAL A 143 1.91 -9.04 0.16
CA VAL A 143 2.20 -8.75 1.57
C VAL A 143 1.03 -9.19 2.47
N HIS A 144 -0.20 -8.92 2.05
CA HIS A 144 -1.41 -9.34 2.77
C HIS A 144 -1.52 -10.85 2.88
N LEU A 145 -1.19 -11.60 1.82
CA LEU A 145 -1.18 -13.08 1.84
C LEU A 145 -0.12 -13.62 2.79
N ILE A 146 1.09 -13.04 2.81
CA ILE A 146 2.14 -13.44 3.74
C ILE A 146 1.69 -13.20 5.18
N ALA A 147 1.19 -12.01 5.50
CA ALA A 147 0.73 -11.69 6.85
C ALA A 147 -0.43 -12.60 7.27
N SER A 148 -1.39 -12.82 6.36
CA SER A 148 -2.50 -13.74 6.57
C SER A 148 -2.02 -15.18 6.84
N TYR A 149 -1.06 -15.68 6.05
CA TYR A 149 -0.46 -17.00 6.24
C TYR A 149 0.23 -17.11 7.61
N VAL A 150 1.06 -16.12 7.95
CA VAL A 150 1.77 -16.04 9.22
C VAL A 150 0.78 -16.08 10.36
N LEU A 151 -0.21 -15.18 10.37
CA LEU A 151 -1.23 -15.10 11.42
C LEU A 151 -2.05 -16.39 11.52
N PHE A 152 -2.45 -16.97 10.39
CA PHE A 152 -3.20 -18.22 10.36
C PHE A 152 -2.39 -19.39 10.95
N ARG A 153 -1.10 -19.47 10.64
CA ARG A 153 -0.19 -20.48 11.18
C ARG A 153 -0.12 -20.40 12.70
N PHE A 154 -0.19 -19.20 13.28
CA PHE A 154 -0.15 -19.00 14.73
C PHE A 154 -1.51 -19.14 15.40
N ARG A 155 -2.53 -18.47 14.86
CA ARG A 155 -3.91 -18.48 15.34
C ARG A 155 -4.86 -18.41 14.14
N PRO A 156 -5.46 -19.55 13.73
CA PRO A 156 -6.34 -19.60 12.56
C PRO A 156 -7.47 -18.56 12.59
N ALA A 157 -8.06 -18.31 13.75
CA ALA A 157 -9.10 -17.28 13.91
C ALA A 157 -8.60 -15.88 13.54
N THR A 158 -7.39 -15.51 13.98
CA THR A 158 -6.76 -14.22 13.63
C THR A 158 -6.43 -14.15 12.15
N GLY A 159 -5.94 -15.26 11.57
CA GLY A 159 -5.73 -15.38 10.13
C GLY A 159 -7.01 -15.09 9.34
N TRP A 160 -8.12 -15.73 9.70
CA TRP A 160 -9.42 -15.51 9.07
C TRP A 160 -9.91 -14.06 9.17
N ILE A 161 -9.82 -13.44 10.35
CA ILE A 161 -10.25 -12.06 10.58
C ILE A 161 -9.46 -11.09 9.71
N VAL A 162 -8.13 -11.22 9.69
CA VAL A 162 -7.27 -10.31 8.91
C VAL A 162 -7.37 -10.59 7.41
N GLY A 163 -7.32 -11.86 7.02
CA GLY A 163 -7.29 -12.27 5.62
C GLY A 163 -8.51 -11.82 4.82
N LEU A 164 -9.70 -11.91 5.42
CA LEU A 164 -10.98 -11.53 4.81
C LEU A 164 -11.55 -10.22 5.37
N ASN A 165 -10.72 -9.37 5.96
CA ASN A 165 -11.15 -8.07 6.44
C ASN A 165 -11.64 -7.18 5.27
N PRO A 166 -12.89 -6.67 5.31
CA PRO A 166 -13.40 -5.78 4.25
C PRO A 166 -12.59 -4.49 4.09
N ILE A 167 -11.94 -4.00 5.15
CA ILE A 167 -11.08 -2.80 5.08
C ILE A 167 -9.86 -3.09 4.20
N SER A 168 -9.20 -4.24 4.40
CA SER A 168 -8.05 -4.65 3.59
C SER A 168 -8.43 -4.83 2.11
N LEU A 169 -9.63 -5.34 1.84
CA LEU A 169 -10.16 -5.49 0.48
C LEU A 169 -10.42 -4.12 -0.18
N LEU A 170 -11.05 -3.20 0.55
CA LEU A 170 -11.30 -1.83 0.08
C LEU A 170 -9.98 -1.10 -0.20
N SER A 171 -9.03 -1.17 0.73
CA SER A 171 -7.71 -0.55 0.58
C SER A 171 -6.92 -1.14 -0.59
N PHE A 172 -7.04 -2.44 -0.87
CA PHE A 172 -6.45 -3.05 -2.07
C PHE A 172 -7.03 -2.43 -3.36
N GLY A 173 -8.36 -2.25 -3.43
CA GLY A 173 -9.00 -1.64 -4.60
C GLY A 173 -8.69 -0.17 -4.79
N LEU A 174 -8.32 0.53 -3.72
CA LEU A 174 -7.97 1.94 -3.72
C LEU A 174 -6.45 2.17 -3.70
N ASN A 175 -5.66 1.09 -3.77
CA ASN A 175 -4.20 1.07 -3.68
C ASN A 175 -3.66 1.91 -2.51
N LEU A 176 -4.25 1.72 -1.32
CA LEU A 176 -3.86 2.45 -0.12
C LEU A 176 -2.77 1.71 0.67
N ALA A 177 -2.07 2.42 1.54
CA ALA A 177 -0.94 1.88 2.31
C ALA A 177 -1.36 1.09 3.57
N GLU A 178 -2.61 1.19 4.03
CA GLU A 178 -3.07 0.53 5.27
C GLU A 178 -2.87 -0.99 5.28
N PRO A 179 -3.11 -1.75 4.18
CA PRO A 179 -2.92 -3.19 4.19
C PRO A 179 -1.48 -3.59 4.48
N ILE A 180 -0.50 -2.88 3.91
CA ILE A 180 0.92 -3.10 4.20
C ILE A 180 1.23 -2.74 5.66
N ALA A 181 0.77 -1.57 6.11
CA ALA A 181 1.01 -1.08 7.45
C ALA A 181 0.47 -2.06 8.52
N ILE A 182 -0.76 -2.53 8.34
CA ILE A 182 -1.40 -3.52 9.22
C ILE A 182 -0.68 -4.87 9.12
N SER A 183 -0.34 -5.33 7.92
CA SER A 183 0.34 -6.61 7.69
C SER A 183 1.68 -6.67 8.40
N PHE A 184 2.52 -5.65 8.24
CA PHE A 184 3.81 -5.56 8.90
C PHE A 184 3.67 -5.43 10.42
N THR A 185 2.74 -4.61 10.89
CA THR A 185 2.46 -4.49 12.33
C THR A 185 2.06 -5.84 12.93
N ALA A 186 1.15 -6.56 12.28
CA ALA A 186 0.67 -7.84 12.78
C ALA A 186 1.80 -8.89 12.83
N VAL A 187 2.64 -8.96 11.80
CA VAL A 187 3.82 -9.85 11.79
C VAL A 187 4.85 -9.43 12.84
N ALA A 188 5.13 -8.14 12.98
CA ALA A 188 6.05 -7.62 14.00
C ALA A 188 5.59 -7.98 15.42
N VAL A 189 4.32 -7.78 15.74
CA VAL A 189 3.72 -8.15 17.03
C VAL A 189 3.86 -9.65 17.29
N VAL A 190 3.61 -10.49 16.28
CA VAL A 190 3.76 -11.94 16.41
C VAL A 190 5.20 -12.34 16.70
N LEU A 191 6.16 -11.81 15.94
CA LEU A 191 7.59 -12.08 16.13
C LEU A 191 8.05 -11.64 17.53
N PHE A 192 7.58 -10.48 17.97
CA PHE A 192 7.83 -9.94 19.29
C PHE A 192 7.28 -10.85 20.41
N LEU A 193 5.99 -11.19 20.36
CA LEU A 193 5.35 -12.01 21.38
C LEU A 193 5.92 -13.43 21.45
N LYS A 194 6.45 -13.94 20.33
CA LYS A 194 7.07 -15.26 20.26
C LYS A 194 8.54 -15.28 20.67
N LYS A 195 9.11 -14.14 21.06
CA LYS A 195 10.55 -14.01 21.34
C LYS A 195 11.39 -14.63 20.22
N ALA A 196 10.97 -14.39 18.96
CA ALA A 196 11.67 -14.94 17.82
C ALA A 196 13.15 -14.50 17.86
N HIS A 197 14.07 -15.35 17.39
CA HIS A 197 15.51 -15.07 17.34
C HIS A 197 15.91 -13.85 16.46
N TRP A 198 14.93 -13.12 15.93
CA TRP A 198 15.06 -12.09 14.90
C TRP A 198 14.39 -10.78 15.37
N PRO A 199 14.79 -10.22 16.54
CA PRO A 199 14.17 -9.01 17.08
C PRO A 199 14.36 -7.80 16.16
N TRP A 200 15.48 -7.77 15.42
CA TRP A 200 15.76 -6.77 14.41
C TRP A 200 14.71 -6.79 13.29
N LEU A 201 14.27 -7.97 12.84
CA LEU A 201 13.25 -8.08 11.79
C LEU A 201 11.90 -7.53 12.26
N ALA A 202 11.52 -7.81 13.51
CA ALA A 202 10.30 -7.25 14.10
C ALA A 202 10.37 -5.72 14.17
N ALA A 203 11.51 -5.16 14.58
CA ALA A 203 11.73 -3.71 14.60
C ALA A 203 11.68 -3.11 13.18
N THR A 204 12.36 -3.71 12.21
CA THR A 204 12.33 -3.26 10.81
C THR A 204 10.92 -3.24 10.25
N LEU A 205 10.13 -4.30 10.48
CA LEU A 205 8.73 -4.35 10.04
C LEU A 205 7.88 -3.29 10.72
N ALA A 206 8.07 -3.03 12.02
CA ALA A 206 7.35 -1.97 12.72
C ALA A 206 7.72 -0.56 12.19
N CYS A 207 9.00 -0.32 11.91
CA CYS A 207 9.46 0.92 11.29
C CYS A 207 8.86 1.09 9.88
N LEU A 208 8.88 0.04 9.05
CA LEU A 208 8.26 0.07 7.73
C LEU A 208 6.75 0.31 7.82
N ALA A 209 6.07 -0.28 8.81
CA ALA A 209 4.65 -0.04 9.04
C ALA A 209 4.37 1.44 9.36
N PHE A 210 5.17 2.04 10.24
CA PHE A 210 5.08 3.46 10.59
C PHE A 210 5.35 4.38 9.39
N LEU A 211 6.39 4.07 8.60
CA LEU A 211 6.70 4.80 7.37
C LEU A 211 5.62 4.62 6.28
N SER A 212 4.86 3.54 6.31
CA SER A 212 3.72 3.32 5.40
C SER A 212 2.47 4.06 5.88
N LYS A 213 2.22 4.11 7.18
CA LYS A 213 1.09 4.82 7.78
C LYS A 213 1.44 5.29 9.17
N GLU A 214 1.37 6.61 9.38
CA GLU A 214 1.75 7.28 10.61
C GLU A 214 0.99 6.72 11.82
N THR A 215 -0.29 6.35 11.67
CA THR A 215 -1.12 5.80 12.76
C THR A 215 -0.57 4.50 13.37
N MET A 216 0.35 3.80 12.69
CA MET A 216 1.03 2.63 13.25
C MET A 216 2.02 2.98 14.37
N PHE A 217 2.32 4.27 14.61
CA PHE A 217 3.13 4.70 15.74
C PHE A 217 2.57 4.18 17.07
N ILE A 218 1.23 4.10 17.20
CA ILE A 218 0.54 3.62 18.40
C ILE A 218 0.91 2.17 18.69
N CYS A 219 1.00 1.34 17.65
CA CYS A 219 1.37 -0.07 17.78
C CYS A 219 2.84 -0.22 18.19
N GLY A 220 3.74 0.54 17.59
CA GLY A 220 5.15 0.58 17.98
C GLY A 220 5.33 1.05 19.43
N PHE A 221 4.64 2.12 19.82
CA PHE A 221 4.66 2.65 21.18
C PHE A 221 4.15 1.64 22.21
N SER A 222 3.05 0.95 21.90
CA SER A 222 2.48 -0.10 22.76
C SER A 222 3.42 -1.29 22.95
N LEU A 223 4.13 -1.71 21.89
CA LEU A 223 5.16 -2.75 21.99
C LEU A 223 6.36 -2.29 22.84
N GLY A 224 6.79 -1.04 22.69
CA GLY A 224 7.85 -0.43 23.50
C GLY A 224 7.49 -0.35 24.98
N LEU A 225 6.26 0.09 25.32
CA LEU A 225 5.77 0.09 26.71
C LEU A 225 5.71 -1.32 27.30
N ALA A 226 5.25 -2.31 26.52
CA ALA A 226 5.20 -3.70 26.96
C ALA A 226 6.60 -4.29 27.21
N LEU A 227 7.64 -3.82 26.51
CA LEU A 227 9.03 -4.17 26.80
C LEU A 227 9.49 -3.58 28.13
N LEU A 228 9.28 -2.27 28.33
CA LEU A 228 9.71 -1.58 29.54
C LEU A 228 9.07 -2.22 30.78
N TYR A 229 7.76 -2.50 30.74
CA TYR A 229 7.06 -3.16 31.85
C TYR A 229 7.55 -4.58 32.14
N ARG A 230 8.20 -5.27 31.19
CA ARG A 230 8.77 -6.62 31.42
C ARG A 230 10.19 -6.59 31.98
N ILE A 231 10.87 -5.44 31.89
CA ILE A 231 12.23 -5.25 32.40
C ILE A 231 12.20 -4.80 33.86
N TYR A 232 11.14 -4.11 34.28
CA TYR A 232 10.82 -3.80 35.68
C TYR A 232 9.95 -4.90 36.30
#